data_AF-A0A7X2XYX7-F1
#
_entry.id   AF-A0A7X2XYX7-F1
#
_cell.length_a   1.000
_cell.length_b   1.000
_cell.length_c   1.000
_cell.angle_alpha   90.00
_cell.angle_beta   90.00
_cell.angle_gamma   90.00
#
_symmetry.space_group_name_H-M   'P 1'
#
loop_
_entity.id
_entity.type
_entity.pdbx_description
1 polymer ?
#
loop_
_entity_poly.entity_id
_entity_poly.type
_entity_poly.pdbx_seq_one_letter_code
_entity_poly.pdbx_strand_id
1 'polypeptide(L)' 'MSNRSEILTEYREANEQLDELKQIESQQVAPCHGEAVTIEPKYGEQMKELSTKCDYLNMILEAMDASED' A
#
# COMPACT_ATOMS: atom_id res chain seq x y z
N MET A 1 -0.49 8.53 -25.45
CA MET A 1 -0.57 7.09 -25.15
C MET A 1 0.47 6.85 -24.09
N SER A 2 0.17 7.27 -22.86
CA SER A 2 1.19 7.57 -21.85
C SER A 2 1.31 6.40 -20.89
N ASN A 3 2.40 5.63 -21.00
CA ASN A 3 2.77 4.62 -19.98
C ASN A 3 2.71 5.21 -18.56
N ARG A 4 3.02 6.50 -18.41
CA ARG A 4 2.93 7.24 -17.13
C ARG A 4 1.51 7.24 -16.53
N SER A 5 0.46 7.40 -17.33
CA SER A 5 -0.92 7.43 -16.81
C SER A 5 -1.41 6.06 -16.38
N GLU A 6 -0.99 4.99 -17.07
CA GLU A 6 -1.29 3.61 -16.65
C GLU A 6 -0.59 3.27 -15.33
N ILE A 7 0.71 3.60 -15.21
CA ILE A 7 1.47 3.40 -13.96
C ILE A 7 0.88 4.18 -12.78
N LEU A 8 0.44 5.43 -13.01
CA LEU A 8 -0.24 6.22 -11.97
C LEU A 8 -1.58 5.65 -11.55
N THR A 9 -2.30 5.01 -12.49
CA THR A 9 -3.59 4.37 -12.20
C THR A 9 -3.36 3.11 -11.39
N GLU A 10 -2.41 2.26 -11.79
CA GLU A 10 -2.00 1.07 -11.02
C GLU A 10 -1.48 1.42 -9.61
N TYR A 11 -0.70 2.50 -9.49
CA TYR A 11 -0.23 2.98 -8.19
C TYR A 11 -1.41 3.42 -7.29
N ARG A 12 -2.39 4.12 -7.86
CA ARG A 12 -3.58 4.55 -7.11
C ARG A 12 -4.41 3.35 -6.66
N GLU A 13 -4.66 2.40 -7.55
CA GLU A 13 -5.40 1.17 -7.23
C GLU A 13 -4.69 0.35 -6.14
N ALA A 14 -3.36 0.24 -6.21
CA ALA A 14 -2.57 -0.45 -5.19
C ALA A 14 -2.63 0.26 -3.83
N ASN A 15 -2.59 1.59 -3.81
CA ASN A 15 -2.75 2.37 -2.58
C ASN A 15 -4.16 2.24 -1.99
N GLU A 16 -5.22 2.25 -2.81
CA GLU A 16 -6.58 2.04 -2.34
C GLU A 16 -6.74 0.66 -1.70
N GLN A 17 -6.20 -0.40 -2.31
CA GLN A 17 -6.20 -1.75 -1.73
C GLN A 17 -5.42 -1.81 -0.40
N LEU A 18 -4.30 -1.10 -0.30
CA LEU A 18 -3.50 -1.05 0.91
C LEU A 18 -4.25 -0.33 2.05
N ASP A 19 -4.94 0.76 1.74
CA ASP A 19 -5.76 1.50 2.70
C ASP A 19 -7.00 0.71 3.14
N GLU A 20 -7.64 -0.03 2.24
CA GLU A 20 -8.74 -0.95 2.60
C GLU A 20 -8.25 -2.03 3.57
N LEU A 21 -7.11 -2.66 3.30
CA LEU A 21 -6.52 -3.66 4.20
C LEU A 21 -6.18 -3.07 5.58
N LYS A 22 -5.65 -1.84 5.62
CA LYS A 22 -5.37 -1.11 6.87
C LYS A 22 -6.63 -0.81 7.65
N GLN A 23 -7.69 -0.39 6.96
CA GLN A 23 -8.99 -0.17 7.61
C GLN A 23 -9.56 -1.46 8.16
N ILE A 24 -9.52 -2.56 7.40
CA ILE A 24 -9.99 -3.87 7.86
C ILE A 24 -9.20 -4.34 9.08
N GLU A 25 -7.87 -4.23 9.07
CA GLU A 25 -7.05 -4.55 10.25
C GLU A 25 -7.44 -3.67 11.45
N SER A 26 -7.60 -2.36 11.25
CA SER A 26 -7.99 -1.43 12.32
C SER A 26 -9.39 -1.71 12.89
N GLN A 27 -10.34 -2.15 12.05
CA GLN A 27 -11.70 -2.51 12.46
C GLN A 27 -11.77 -3.88 13.14
N GLN A 28 -10.88 -4.82 12.76
CA GLN A 28 -10.75 -6.11 13.44
C GLN A 28 -10.13 -5.98 14.83
N VAL A 29 -9.40 -4.89 15.11
CA VAL A 29 -9.01 -4.51 16.47
C VAL A 29 -10.23 -3.91 17.19
N ALA A 30 -11.20 -4.78 17.51
CA ALA A 30 -12.26 -4.42 18.45
C ALA A 30 -11.62 -4.09 19.81
N PRO A 31 -12.08 -3.06 20.53
CA PRO A 31 -11.55 -2.72 21.83
C PRO A 31 -11.94 -3.82 22.84
N CYS A 32 -11.09 -4.85 22.98
CA CYS A 32 -11.18 -5.78 24.09
C CYS A 32 -10.83 -5.03 25.37
N HIS A 33 -11.84 -4.67 26.16
CA HIS A 33 -11.67 -4.15 27.51
C HIS A 33 -10.92 -5.17 28.37
N GLY A 34 -9.62 -4.99 28.52
CA GLY A 34 -8.84 -5.58 29.63
C GLY A 34 -7.89 -6.72 29.29
N GLU A 35 -7.78 -7.17 28.04
CA GLU A 35 -6.82 -8.22 27.66
C GLU A 35 -5.84 -7.70 26.61
N ALA A 36 -4.54 -7.94 26.83
CA ALA A 36 -3.50 -7.68 25.85
C ALA A 36 -3.69 -8.63 24.67
N VAL A 37 -4.49 -8.21 23.69
CA VAL A 37 -4.62 -8.94 22.43
C VAL A 37 -3.32 -8.74 21.67
N THR A 38 -2.55 -9.82 21.50
CA THR A 38 -1.44 -9.83 20.56
C THR A 38 -2.04 -9.63 19.17
N ILE A 39 -1.95 -8.41 18.64
CA ILE A 39 -2.32 -8.10 17.27
C ILE A 39 -1.23 -8.74 16.41
N GLU A 40 -1.40 -10.02 16.06
CA GLU A 40 -0.60 -10.63 15.00
C GLU A 40 -1.09 -10.05 13.68
N PRO A 41 -0.27 -9.26 12.96
CA PRO A 41 -0.66 -8.68 11.70
C PRO A 41 -0.78 -9.80 10.66
N LYS A 42 -1.98 -10.35 10.51
CA LYS A 42 -2.29 -11.41 9.54
C LYS A 42 -2.01 -10.97 8.11
N TYR A 43 -2.05 -9.67 7.83
CA TYR A 43 -1.80 -9.10 6.50
C TYR A 43 -0.47 -8.33 6.43
N GLY A 44 0.39 -8.41 7.46
CA GLY A 44 1.64 -7.64 7.50
C GLY A 44 2.58 -7.95 6.35
N GLU A 45 2.63 -9.21 5.90
CA GLU A 45 3.45 -9.62 4.76
C GLU A 45 2.88 -9.12 3.42
N GLN A 46 1.55 -9.21 3.24
CA GLN A 46 0.86 -8.67 2.06
C GLN A 46 0.94 -7.15 1.98
N MET A 47 0.78 -6.44 3.11
CA MET A 47 0.97 -4.99 3.16
C MET A 47 2.41 -4.59 2.83
N LYS A 48 3.39 -5.38 3.26
CA LYS A 48 4.80 -5.12 2.96
C LYS A 48 5.11 -5.34 1.49
N GLU A 49 4.55 -6.37 0.86
CA GLU A 49 4.63 -6.57 -0.58
C GLU A 49 3.98 -5.43 -1.37
N LEU A 50 2.75 -5.05 -1.00
CA LEU A 50 2.04 -3.93 -1.62
C LEU A 50 2.80 -2.61 -1.47
N SER A 51 3.33 -2.31 -0.28
CA SER A 51 4.16 -1.13 -0.04
C SER A 51 5.42 -1.15 -0.90
N THR A 52 6.11 -2.29 -1.00
CA THR A 52 7.31 -2.43 -1.83
C THR A 52 6.99 -2.22 -3.30
N LYS A 53 5.82 -2.69 -3.76
CA LYS A 53 5.35 -2.48 -5.12
C LYS A 53 5.04 -1.00 -5.38
N CYS A 54 4.39 -0.31 -4.45
CA CYS A 54 4.17 1.13 -4.52
C CYS A 54 5.49 1.91 -4.59
N ASP A 55 6.47 1.56 -3.75
CA ASP A 55 7.79 2.20 -3.74
C ASP A 55 8.54 1.99 -5.06
N TYR A 56 8.46 0.78 -5.64
CA TYR A 56 9.05 0.48 -6.94
C TYR A 56 8.41 1.27 -8.08
N LEU A 57 7.08 1.37 -8.10
CA LEU A 57 6.35 2.18 -9.08
C LEU A 57 6.68 3.67 -8.92
N ASN A 58 6.79 4.17 -7.69
CA ASN A 58 7.21 5.55 -7.43
C ASN A 58 8.65 5.82 -7.89
N MET A 59 9.57 4.88 -7.64
CA MET A 59 10.95 4.97 -8.13
C MET A 59 11.01 5.01 -9.67
N ILE A 60 10.18 4.24 -10.36
CA ILE A 60 10.09 4.30 -11.83
C ILE A 60 9.58 5.67 -12.28
N LEU A 61 8.55 6.21 -11.63
CA LEU A 61 8.00 7.53 -11.94
C LEU A 61 9.05 8.63 -11.74
N GLU A 62 9.81 8.59 -10.64
CA GLU A 62 10.90 9.52 -10.38
C GLU A 62 12.02 9.40 -11.42
N ALA A 63 12.40 8.18 -11.80
CA ALA A 63 13.42 7.97 -12.84
C ALA A 63 12.96 8.45 -14.22
N MET A 64 11.67 8.32 -14.54
CA MET A 64 11.08 8.85 -15.76
C MET A 64 11.09 10.38 -15.76
N ASP A 65 10.61 11.00 -14.68
CA ASP A 65 10.58 12.47 -14.53
C ASP A 65 12.01 13.05 -14.52
N ALA A 66 12.99 12.35 -13.93
CA ALA A 66 14.41 12.76 -13.93
C ALA A 66 15.12 12.57 -15.28
N SER A 67 14.56 11.76 -16.19
CA SER A 67 15.08 11.55 -17.55
C SER A 67 14.46 12.48 -18.60
N GLU A 68 13.48 13.29 -18.20
CA GLU A 68 12.78 14.26 -19.05
C GLU A 68 13.41 15.68 -18.99
N ASP A 69 14.51 15.85 -18.23
CA ASP A 69 15.43 17.00 -18.21
C ASP A 69 16.76 16.65 -18.93
#